data_AF-A0A4Y1QTR6-F1
#
_entry.id   AF-A0A4Y1QTR6-F1
#
_cell.length_a   1.000
_cell.length_b   1.000
_cell.length_c   1.000
_cell.angle_alpha   90.00
_cell.angle_beta   90.00
_cell.angle_gamma   90.00
#
_symmetry.space_group_name_H-M   'P 1'
#
loop_
_entity.id
_entity.type
_entity.pdbx_description
1 polymer ?
#
loop_
_entity_poly.entity_id
_entity_poly.type
_entity_poly.pdbx_seq_one_letter_code
_entity_poly.pdbx_strand_id
1 'polypeptide(L)'
;MWTINDFPAYGNLSGCVVKGYKACPICGDDTPSHRLKNGHKICYIGHRKWLPINHPYRRQRAAFNGKPEYGIPPEPLTGEEVLHMVENGDRVCWKKKSIFFDLEYWKYLPVRHALDVMHIEKNVCDSIIGTLLEIPGKNKDGIAARLDLLNMGSKLICNPVWRKTYSFASWALEFVKSREERDSRLLGLKSHDCHTLMQQLLPVAIRSVLEKPARWMYPFERYMKVLKGYVQNRTRPEGCIAERYIAEEAVEFCTQHLSDVSTVGVPSSQKMGVSKPLSGCTVSVVDQDLLNQAHLYVLENTEEVLPYIEQHMIHIKTAYPKFRKRTKWLQDKHNSTFIQWLRFKVQSELEEDNMAYQKI
;
A
#
# COMPACT_ATOMS: atom_id res chain seq x y z
N MET A 1 2.89 -7.41 -15.74
CA MET A 1 3.56 -7.91 -14.52
C MET A 1 4.42 -6.79 -13.96
N TRP A 2 4.34 -6.49 -12.66
CA TRP A 2 5.17 -5.48 -11.97
C TRP A 2 6.04 -6.14 -10.89
N THR A 3 7.00 -5.41 -10.34
CA THR A 3 7.84 -5.90 -9.23
C THR A 3 7.44 -5.23 -7.92
N ILE A 4 7.52 -5.96 -6.80
CA ILE A 4 7.26 -5.43 -5.45
C ILE A 4 8.55 -5.54 -4.64
N ASN A 5 9.09 -4.41 -4.18
CA ASN A 5 10.40 -4.35 -3.56
C ASN A 5 10.48 -3.27 -2.49
N ASP A 6 11.39 -3.42 -1.54
CA ASP A 6 11.79 -2.30 -0.69
C ASP A 6 12.60 -1.25 -1.48
N PHE A 7 12.82 -0.08 -0.89
CA PHE A 7 13.50 1.03 -1.56
C PHE A 7 14.93 0.70 -2.03
N PRO A 8 15.76 -0.01 -1.25
CA PRO A 8 17.07 -0.50 -1.70
C PRO A 8 17.01 -1.46 -2.89
N ALA A 9 16.14 -2.48 -2.86
CA ALA A 9 15.98 -3.43 -3.95
C ALA A 9 15.41 -2.77 -5.20
N TYR A 10 14.48 -1.81 -5.02
CA TYR A 10 13.99 -0.96 -6.12
C TYR A 10 15.14 -0.27 -6.85
N GLY A 11 16.10 0.35 -6.16
CA GLY A 11 17.24 1.00 -6.80
C GLY A 11 18.15 0.03 -7.57
N ASN A 12 18.35 -1.16 -7.03
CA ASN A 12 19.17 -2.20 -7.69
C ASN A 12 18.52 -2.74 -8.96
N LEU A 13 17.20 -2.96 -8.94
CA LEU A 13 16.44 -3.53 -10.04
C LEU A 13 16.13 -2.51 -11.13
N SER A 14 15.67 -1.33 -10.74
CA SER A 14 15.33 -0.24 -11.68
C SER A 14 16.58 0.45 -12.23
N GLY A 15 17.70 0.41 -11.51
CA GLY A 15 18.88 1.24 -11.80
C GLY A 15 18.75 2.68 -11.29
N CYS A 16 17.64 3.04 -10.65
CA CYS A 16 17.41 4.37 -10.08
C CYS A 16 18.37 4.65 -8.91
N VAL A 17 18.80 5.89 -8.81
CA VAL A 17 19.45 6.41 -7.60
C VAL A 17 18.40 6.58 -6.51
N VAL A 18 18.46 5.74 -5.47
CA VAL A 18 17.48 5.71 -4.37
C VAL A 18 18.05 6.23 -3.05
N LYS A 19 19.24 6.83 -3.10
CA LYS A 19 19.97 7.38 -1.96
C LYS A 19 20.69 8.65 -2.40
N GLY A 20 20.92 9.57 -1.46
CA GLY A 20 21.62 10.81 -1.75
C GLY A 20 20.66 11.96 -2.03
N TYR A 21 21.14 13.01 -2.69
CA TYR A 21 20.34 14.22 -2.93
C TYR A 21 19.20 14.02 -3.93
N LYS A 22 19.25 12.95 -4.74
CA LYS A 22 18.35 12.68 -5.88
C LYS A 22 17.63 11.34 -5.71
N ALA A 23 17.24 11.02 -4.48
CA ALA A 23 16.75 9.70 -4.12
C ALA A 23 15.28 9.45 -4.51
N CYS A 24 14.51 10.49 -4.84
CA CYS A 24 13.12 10.34 -5.22
C CYS A 24 13.04 10.03 -6.73
N PRO A 25 12.49 8.88 -7.14
CA PRO A 25 12.40 8.52 -8.56
C PRO A 25 11.45 9.42 -9.36
N ILE A 26 10.52 10.08 -8.68
CA ILE A 26 9.54 10.99 -9.28
C ILE A 26 10.11 12.40 -9.38
N CYS A 27 10.81 12.88 -8.35
CA CYS A 27 11.38 14.23 -8.38
C CYS A 27 12.71 14.31 -9.12
N GLY A 28 13.49 13.22 -9.16
CA GLY A 28 14.83 13.21 -9.76
C GLY A 28 15.72 14.32 -9.18
N ASP A 29 16.12 15.25 -10.04
CA ASP A 29 16.96 16.40 -9.69
C ASP A 29 16.26 17.41 -8.78
N ASP A 30 14.94 17.52 -8.90
CA ASP A 30 14.10 18.39 -8.08
C ASP A 30 13.74 17.75 -6.74
N THR A 31 14.45 16.68 -6.35
CA THR A 31 14.27 16.07 -5.04
C THR A 31 14.59 17.10 -3.96
N PRO A 32 13.61 17.51 -3.13
CA PRO A 32 13.80 18.48 -2.06
C PRO A 32 14.63 17.90 -0.91
N SER A 33 15.93 17.78 -1.11
CA SER A 33 16.87 17.18 -0.17
C SER A 33 17.64 18.26 0.59
N HIS A 34 17.95 17.98 1.85
CA HIS A 34 18.72 18.86 2.70
C HIS A 34 19.68 18.04 3.56
N ARG A 35 20.96 18.39 3.57
CA ARG A 35 21.94 17.73 4.44
C ARG A 35 21.91 18.36 5.82
N LEU A 36 21.58 17.54 6.81
CA LEU A 36 21.57 17.93 8.22
C LEU A 36 22.99 18.25 8.68
N LYS A 37 23.15 19.38 9.38
CA LYS A 37 24.47 19.90 9.79
C LYS A 37 25.13 19.02 10.85
N ASN A 38 24.36 18.57 11.85
CA ASN A 38 24.89 17.84 13.00
C ASN A 38 24.79 16.32 12.80
N GLY A 39 23.66 15.84 12.28
CA GLY A 39 23.46 14.42 12.02
C GLY A 39 24.15 13.92 10.74
N HIS A 40 24.64 14.83 9.90
CA HIS A 40 25.32 14.57 8.62
C HIS A 40 24.55 13.69 7.61
N LYS A 41 23.27 13.43 7.87
CA LYS A 41 22.37 12.67 7.02
C LYS A 41 21.67 13.59 6.03
N ILE A 42 21.24 13.03 4.90
CA ILE A 42 20.36 13.70 3.97
C ILE A 42 18.93 13.44 4.43
N CYS A 43 18.20 14.53 4.68
CA CYS A 43 16.76 14.51 4.92
C CYS A 43 16.04 14.96 3.66
N TYR A 44 14.83 14.46 3.46
CA TYR A 44 13.94 14.88 2.38
C TYR A 44 12.82 15.71 3.01
N ILE A 45 12.69 16.93 2.54
CA ILE A 45 11.68 17.91 2.98
C ILE A 45 10.72 18.13 1.82
N GLY A 46 9.73 19.03 1.90
CA GLY A 46 8.92 19.33 0.70
C GLY A 46 7.83 18.31 0.36
N HIS A 47 7.53 17.34 1.24
CA HIS A 47 6.54 16.29 1.00
C HIS A 47 5.08 16.76 1.04
N ARG A 48 4.81 18.00 1.46
CA ARG A 48 3.45 18.52 1.55
C ARG A 48 2.91 18.94 0.18
N LYS A 49 3.78 19.06 -0.84
CA LYS A 49 3.36 19.27 -2.24
C LYS A 49 2.52 18.12 -2.81
N TRP A 50 2.47 16.95 -2.17
CA TRP A 50 1.60 15.83 -2.56
C TRP A 50 0.24 15.81 -1.85
N LEU A 51 0.01 16.68 -0.85
CA LEU A 51 -1.30 16.82 -0.21
C LEU A 51 -2.28 17.60 -1.12
N PRO A 52 -3.61 17.56 -0.93
CA PRO A 52 -4.52 18.45 -1.67
C PRO A 52 -4.12 19.93 -1.58
N ILE A 53 -4.35 20.74 -2.62
CA ILE A 53 -3.95 22.17 -2.67
C ILE A 53 -4.46 22.96 -1.45
N ASN A 54 -5.68 22.65 -1.01
CA ASN A 54 -6.33 23.31 0.12
C ASN A 54 -5.99 22.69 1.48
N HIS A 55 -5.09 21.69 1.54
CA HIS A 55 -4.77 20.99 2.77
C HIS A 55 -4.08 21.93 3.79
N PRO A 56 -4.55 22.04 5.05
CA PRO A 56 -4.03 22.98 6.04
C PRO A 56 -2.51 22.89 6.26
N TYR A 57 -1.95 21.67 6.22
CA TYR A 57 -0.51 21.44 6.46
C TYR A 57 0.39 22.14 5.45
N ARG A 58 -0.07 22.42 4.22
CA ARG A 58 0.69 23.19 3.22
C ARG A 58 1.02 24.61 3.69
N ARG A 59 0.20 25.19 4.58
CA ARG A 59 0.37 26.55 5.11
C ARG A 59 1.08 26.58 6.46
N GLN A 60 1.15 25.45 7.17
CA GLN A 60 1.73 25.38 8.50
C GLN A 60 3.26 25.53 8.44
N ARG A 61 3.76 26.67 8.91
CA ARG A 61 5.22 26.94 8.92
C ARG A 61 5.88 26.37 10.18
N ALA A 62 5.29 26.65 11.34
CA ALA A 62 5.89 26.35 12.64
C ALA A 62 6.02 24.85 12.95
N ALA A 63 5.12 24.02 12.42
CA ALA A 63 5.13 22.57 12.62
C ALA A 63 6.15 21.83 11.73
N PHE A 64 6.73 22.52 10.75
CA PHE A 64 7.61 21.94 9.74
C PHE A 64 8.87 22.83 9.59
N ASN A 65 9.37 22.99 8.36
CA ASN A 65 10.63 23.69 8.04
C ASN A 65 10.51 25.24 7.99
N GLY A 66 9.53 25.83 8.66
CA GLY A 66 9.32 27.29 8.67
C GLY A 66 8.79 27.90 7.37
N LYS A 67 8.63 27.11 6.30
CA LYS A 67 8.16 27.57 4.98
C LYS A 67 6.80 26.97 4.64
N PRO A 68 5.92 27.69 3.93
CA PRO A 68 4.74 27.09 3.32
C PRO A 68 5.14 26.32 2.05
N GLU A 69 4.34 25.34 1.66
CA GLU A 69 4.55 24.50 0.47
C GLU A 69 3.33 24.58 -0.46
N TYR A 70 3.41 25.41 -1.50
CA TYR A 70 2.35 25.60 -2.49
C TYR A 70 2.59 24.84 -3.79
N GLY A 71 3.74 24.18 -3.94
CA GLY A 71 4.07 23.42 -5.15
C GLY A 71 3.07 22.30 -5.43
N ILE A 72 3.02 21.89 -6.70
CA ILE A 72 2.30 20.70 -7.15
C ILE A 72 3.24 19.49 -7.12
N PRO A 73 2.70 18.27 -6.95
CA PRO A 73 3.53 17.08 -7.06
C PRO A 73 4.04 16.94 -8.50
N PRO A 74 5.31 16.58 -8.71
CA PRO A 74 5.84 16.36 -10.06
C PRO A 74 5.12 15.17 -10.70
N GLU A 75 4.92 15.26 -12.01
CA GLU A 75 4.34 14.17 -12.79
C GLU A 75 5.35 13.03 -12.91
N PRO A 76 4.94 11.77 -12.62
CA PRO A 76 5.81 10.62 -12.81
C PRO A 76 6.14 10.40 -14.29
N LEU A 77 7.40 10.11 -14.59
CA LEU A 77 7.83 9.75 -15.93
C LEU A 77 7.20 8.44 -16.39
N THR A 78 6.72 8.44 -17.64
CA THR A 78 6.30 7.24 -18.36
C THR A 78 7.48 6.28 -18.56
N GLY A 79 7.20 5.01 -18.85
CA GLY A 79 8.27 4.04 -19.06
C GLY A 79 9.09 4.31 -20.31
N GLU A 80 8.47 4.91 -21.32
CA GLU A 80 9.15 5.33 -22.55
C GLU A 80 10.09 6.51 -22.32
N GLU A 81 9.66 7.51 -21.55
CA GLU A 81 10.53 8.63 -21.14
C GLU A 81 11.72 8.14 -20.32
N VAL A 82 11.49 7.23 -19.37
CA VAL A 82 12.58 6.64 -18.58
C VAL A 82 13.54 5.87 -19.47
N LEU A 83 13.04 5.08 -20.43
CA LEU A 83 13.89 4.33 -21.37
C LEU A 83 14.76 5.28 -22.20
N HIS A 84 14.15 6.32 -22.78
CA HIS A 84 14.84 7.34 -23.58
C HIS A 84 15.94 8.05 -22.77
N MET A 85 15.64 8.47 -21.53
CA MET A 85 16.64 9.09 -20.64
C MET A 85 17.82 8.17 -20.33
N VAL A 86 17.55 6.88 -20.13
CA VAL A 86 18.57 5.89 -19.77
C VAL A 86 19.47 5.54 -20.96
N GLU A 87 18.90 5.47 -22.16
CA GLU A 87 19.60 5.15 -23.42
C GLU A 87 20.44 6.34 -23.93
N ASN A 88 19.89 7.55 -23.88
CA ASN A 88 20.58 8.76 -24.36
C ASN A 88 21.70 9.26 -23.43
N GLY A 89 21.87 8.66 -22.26
CA GLY A 89 22.94 9.02 -21.35
C GLY A 89 22.65 10.20 -20.42
N ASP A 90 21.42 10.73 -20.41
CA ASP A 90 20.92 11.72 -19.44
C ASP A 90 20.66 11.07 -18.06
N ARG A 91 21.71 10.44 -17.54
CA ARG A 91 21.71 9.48 -16.43
C ARG A 91 21.69 10.10 -15.03
N VAL A 92 21.15 11.31 -14.89
CA VAL A 92 21.35 12.09 -13.65
C VAL A 92 20.73 11.39 -12.42
N CYS A 93 19.63 10.64 -12.60
CA CYS A 93 18.98 9.82 -11.58
C CYS A 93 19.04 8.30 -11.86
N TRP A 94 19.75 7.85 -12.90
CA TRP A 94 19.79 6.44 -13.33
C TRP A 94 21.22 5.95 -13.56
N LYS A 95 21.66 4.95 -12.80
CA LYS A 95 23.02 4.42 -12.91
C LYS A 95 23.21 3.42 -14.05
N LYS A 96 22.13 2.73 -14.45
CA LYS A 96 22.15 1.66 -15.44
C LYS A 96 20.78 1.47 -16.07
N LYS A 97 20.77 0.88 -17.27
CA LYS A 97 19.55 0.31 -17.87
C LYS A 97 19.18 -0.97 -17.14
N SER A 98 17.92 -1.07 -16.72
CA SER A 98 17.38 -2.30 -16.15
C SER A 98 17.18 -3.33 -17.26
N ILE A 99 17.49 -4.59 -17.00
CA ILE A 99 17.22 -5.72 -17.91
C ILE A 99 15.72 -5.87 -18.19
N PHE A 100 14.84 -5.35 -17.31
CA PHE A 100 13.41 -5.39 -17.55
C PHE A 100 12.97 -4.56 -18.77
N PHE A 101 13.78 -3.59 -19.21
CA PHE A 101 13.50 -2.86 -20.45
C PHE A 101 13.72 -3.69 -21.72
N ASP A 102 14.29 -4.90 -21.62
CA ASP A 102 14.35 -5.84 -22.73
C ASP A 102 13.00 -6.55 -22.94
N LEU A 103 12.08 -6.44 -21.98
CA LEU A 103 10.70 -6.91 -22.11
C LEU A 103 9.87 -5.85 -22.84
N GLU A 104 9.32 -6.19 -24.01
CA GLU A 104 8.59 -5.27 -24.90
C GLU A 104 7.47 -4.48 -24.19
N TYR A 105 6.78 -5.11 -23.25
CA TYR A 105 5.66 -4.50 -22.53
C TYR A 105 6.09 -3.56 -21.39
N TRP A 106 7.33 -3.63 -20.92
CA TRP A 106 7.76 -2.97 -19.68
C TRP A 106 7.68 -1.44 -19.73
N LYS A 107 8.01 -0.86 -20.90
CA LYS A 107 7.95 0.59 -21.12
C LYS A 107 6.52 1.16 -21.13
N TYR A 108 5.53 0.31 -21.39
CA TYR A 108 4.12 0.71 -21.43
C TYR A 108 3.41 0.53 -20.08
N LEU A 109 4.07 -0.05 -19.08
CA LEU A 109 3.47 -0.23 -17.76
C LEU A 109 3.33 1.12 -17.01
N PRO A 110 2.12 1.48 -16.57
CA PRO A 110 1.90 2.67 -15.73
C PRO A 110 2.66 2.56 -14.40
N VAL A 111 2.71 1.35 -13.82
CA VAL A 111 3.43 1.05 -12.58
C VAL A 111 4.39 -0.11 -12.83
N ARG A 112 5.69 0.20 -12.89
CA ARG A 112 6.78 -0.79 -13.10
C ARG A 112 7.25 -1.42 -11.80
N HIS A 113 7.34 -0.60 -10.75
CA HIS A 113 7.81 -1.01 -9.45
C HIS A 113 6.88 -0.49 -8.35
N ALA A 114 6.34 -1.39 -7.55
CA ALA A 114 5.62 -1.10 -6.34
C ALA A 114 6.56 -1.22 -5.12
N LEU A 115 6.34 -0.36 -4.14
CA LEU A 115 7.09 -0.41 -2.89
C LEU A 115 6.45 -1.41 -1.93
N ASP A 116 7.27 -2.24 -1.30
CA ASP A 116 6.85 -3.11 -0.20
C ASP A 116 6.55 -2.28 1.05
N VAL A 117 5.30 -1.81 1.14
CA VAL A 117 4.80 -0.99 2.25
C VAL A 117 4.96 -1.70 3.59
N MET A 118 4.75 -3.02 3.64
CA MET A 118 4.84 -3.81 4.86
C MET A 118 6.26 -3.79 5.44
N HIS A 119 7.27 -3.90 4.59
CA HIS A 119 8.66 -3.79 5.03
C HIS A 119 9.03 -2.36 5.43
N ILE A 120 8.55 -1.35 4.68
CA ILE A 120 8.78 0.07 5.00
C ILE A 120 8.18 0.41 6.37
N GLU A 121 6.93 0.04 6.61
CA GLU A 121 6.24 0.30 7.87
C GLU A 121 6.91 -0.40 9.05
N LYS A 122 7.38 -1.64 8.87
CA LYS A 122 8.17 -2.32 9.89
C LYS A 122 9.40 -1.51 10.28
N ASN A 123 10.16 -1.02 9.31
CA ASN A 123 11.36 -0.22 9.58
C ASN A 123 11.05 1.12 10.28
N VAL A 124 9.94 1.76 9.92
CA VAL A 124 9.47 2.99 10.57
C VAL A 124 9.01 2.69 12.00
N CYS A 125 8.22 1.65 12.20
CA CYS A 125 7.72 1.21 13.50
C CYS A 125 8.86 0.88 14.45
N ASP A 126 9.85 0.10 14.00
CA ASP A 126 11.04 -0.26 14.77
C ASP A 126 11.81 1.00 15.22
N SER A 127 11.88 2.03 14.38
CA SER A 127 12.54 3.31 14.70
C SER A 127 11.75 4.13 15.72
N ILE A 128 10.42 4.17 15.61
CA ILE A 128 9.54 4.87 16.55
C ILE A 128 9.59 4.20 17.92
N ILE A 129 9.39 2.88 17.97
CA ILE A 129 9.44 2.10 19.21
C ILE A 129 10.80 2.22 19.87
N GLY A 130 11.89 2.10 19.10
CA GLY A 130 13.24 2.27 19.61
C GLY A 130 13.50 3.64 20.23
N THR A 131 12.85 4.68 19.72
CA THR A 131 12.93 6.04 20.27
C THR A 131 12.04 6.21 21.50
N LEU A 132 10.77 5.78 21.44
CA LEU A 132 9.80 5.92 22.54
C LEU A 132 10.17 5.12 23.79
N LEU A 133 10.80 3.95 23.60
CA LEU A 133 11.23 3.08 24.71
C LEU A 133 12.70 3.30 25.09
N GLU A 134 13.36 4.33 24.52
CA GLU A 134 14.76 4.67 24.80
C GLU A 134 15.73 3.47 24.67
N ILE A 135 15.48 2.59 23.69
CA ILE A 135 16.27 1.36 23.52
C ILE A 135 17.70 1.74 23.12
N PRO A 136 18.73 1.31 23.88
CA PRO A 136 20.12 1.58 23.56
C PRO A 136 20.46 1.17 22.12
N GLY A 137 21.10 2.08 21.37
CA GLY A 137 21.49 1.85 19.96
C GLY A 137 20.35 1.96 18.93
N LYS A 138 19.07 2.00 19.34
CA LYS A 138 17.92 2.19 18.44
C LYS A 138 17.27 3.56 18.56
N ASN A 139 17.48 4.27 19.67
CA ASN A 139 16.96 5.61 19.89
C ASN A 139 17.40 6.61 18.78
N LYS A 140 16.44 7.33 18.19
CA LYS A 140 16.69 8.36 17.16
C LYS A 140 16.65 9.79 17.70
N ASP A 141 16.28 10.00 18.97
CA ASP A 141 16.30 11.30 19.65
C ASP A 141 17.65 11.57 20.31
N GLY A 142 18.66 11.86 19.48
CA GLY A 142 19.99 12.26 19.93
C GLY A 142 20.19 13.78 19.97
N ILE A 143 21.23 14.24 20.66
CA ILE A 143 21.62 15.66 20.72
C ILE A 143 21.74 16.26 19.31
N ALA A 144 22.41 15.55 18.38
CA ALA A 144 22.54 15.98 16.99
C ALA A 144 21.18 16.17 16.30
N ALA A 145 20.23 15.25 16.51
CA ALA A 145 18.88 15.35 15.94
C ALA A 145 18.12 16.55 16.49
N ARG A 146 18.23 16.83 17.80
CA ARG A 146 17.62 18.01 18.43
C ARG A 146 18.20 19.32 17.88
N LEU A 147 19.53 19.41 17.75
CA LEU A 147 20.21 20.57 17.16
C LEU A 147 19.82 20.77 15.69
N ASP A 148 19.68 19.70 14.93
CA ASP A 148 19.21 19.76 13.54
C ASP A 148 17.76 20.27 13.44
N LEU A 149 16.88 19.85 14.35
CA LEU A 149 15.50 20.35 14.40
C LEU A 149 15.43 21.84 14.73
N LEU A 150 16.30 22.32 15.62
CA LEU A 150 16.46 23.76 15.89
C LEU A 150 16.92 24.51 14.64
N ASN A 151 17.92 23.98 13.93
CA ASN A 151 18.43 24.56 12.69
C ASN A 151 17.38 24.62 11.57
N MET A 152 16.42 23.69 11.56
CA MET A 152 15.31 23.66 10.60
C MET A 152 14.16 24.60 10.96
N GLY A 153 14.24 25.33 12.09
CA GLY A 153 13.23 26.30 12.50
C GLY A 153 11.99 25.68 13.15
N SER A 154 12.03 24.38 13.48
CA SER A 154 10.95 23.70 14.20
C SER A 154 10.94 24.15 15.67
N LYS A 155 10.08 25.14 15.99
CA LYS A 155 9.97 25.71 17.34
C LYS A 155 9.34 24.76 18.38
N LEU A 156 8.70 23.66 17.93
CA LEU A 156 8.00 22.70 18.79
C LEU A 156 8.90 21.94 19.78
N ILE A 157 10.23 21.97 19.60
CA ILE A 157 11.19 21.18 20.39
C ILE A 157 12.04 22.09 21.31
N CYS A 158 11.75 23.39 21.37
CA CYS A 158 12.43 24.34 22.24
C CYS A 158 11.89 24.37 23.68
N ASN A 159 11.48 23.22 24.23
CA ASN A 159 11.34 23.12 25.67
C ASN A 159 12.33 22.07 26.19
N PRO A 160 13.44 22.47 26.85
CA PRO A 160 14.33 21.55 27.56
C PRO A 160 13.61 20.84 28.72
N VAL A 161 12.36 21.22 28.95
CA VAL A 161 11.41 20.70 29.91
C VAL A 161 10.41 19.78 29.20
N TRP A 162 10.86 18.68 28.58
CA TRP A 162 10.06 17.46 28.65
C TRP A 162 10.18 16.95 30.09
N ARG A 163 9.63 17.72 31.05
CA ARG A 163 9.44 17.28 32.43
C ARG A 163 8.55 16.06 32.32
N LYS A 164 9.11 14.90 32.65
CA LYS A 164 8.47 13.78 33.33
C LYS A 164 6.93 13.91 33.46
N THR A 165 6.20 13.84 32.36
CA THR A 165 4.79 13.43 32.36
C THR A 165 4.74 12.00 31.84
N TYR A 166 5.51 11.15 32.54
CA TYR A 166 5.31 9.71 32.55
C TYR A 166 4.00 9.44 33.29
N SER A 167 2.88 9.48 32.59
CA SER A 167 1.72 8.68 32.99
C SER A 167 1.40 7.65 31.90
N PHE A 168 1.53 8.01 30.62
CA PHE A 168 1.20 7.10 29.52
C PHE A 168 2.39 6.36 28.91
N ALA A 169 3.59 6.95 28.88
CA ALA A 169 4.82 6.19 28.60
C ALA A 169 4.98 5.04 29.61
N SER A 170 4.55 5.26 30.86
CA SER A 170 4.46 4.23 31.90
C SER A 170 3.45 3.12 31.57
N TRP A 171 2.31 3.46 30.95
CA TRP A 171 1.27 2.50 30.57
C TRP A 171 1.62 1.71 29.30
N ALA A 172 2.24 2.37 28.32
CA ALA A 172 2.84 1.70 27.16
C ALA A 172 4.03 0.82 27.59
N LEU A 173 4.83 1.28 28.57
CA LEU A 173 5.84 0.46 29.24
C LEU A 173 5.22 -0.74 29.95
N GLU A 174 4.10 -0.62 30.67
CA GLU A 174 3.41 -1.76 31.32
C GLU A 174 2.81 -2.75 30.31
N PHE A 175 2.13 -2.26 29.27
CA PHE A 175 1.53 -3.11 28.23
C PHE A 175 2.58 -3.84 27.39
N VAL A 176 3.75 -3.22 27.17
CA VAL A 176 4.89 -3.85 26.51
C VAL A 176 5.65 -4.78 27.47
N LYS A 177 5.82 -4.40 28.75
CA LYS A 177 6.48 -5.22 29.78
C LYS A 177 5.68 -6.47 30.16
N SER A 178 4.36 -6.51 29.94
CA SER A 178 3.56 -7.70 30.19
C SER A 178 3.83 -8.86 29.22
N ARG A 179 4.71 -8.67 28.22
CA ARG A 179 5.31 -9.75 27.41
C ARG A 179 6.74 -10.00 27.89
N GLU A 180 6.86 -10.99 28.77
CA GLU A 180 8.07 -11.62 29.31
C GLU A 180 9.17 -10.70 29.89
N GLU A 181 9.30 -10.80 31.21
CA GLU A 181 10.15 -10.03 32.12
C GLU A 181 11.66 -10.36 32.04
N ARG A 182 12.15 -10.91 30.93
CA ARG A 182 13.58 -11.17 30.72
C ARG A 182 13.96 -10.66 29.35
N ASP A 183 14.71 -9.56 29.35
CA ASP A 183 15.06 -8.71 28.21
C ASP A 183 13.91 -7.82 27.71
N SER A 184 13.92 -6.53 28.10
CA SER A 184 13.06 -5.42 27.64
C SER A 184 13.21 -5.10 26.14
N ARG A 185 13.17 -6.11 25.27
CA ARG A 185 13.35 -5.99 23.83
C ARG A 185 12.08 -6.55 23.19
N LEU A 186 11.29 -5.68 22.55
CA LEU A 186 10.29 -6.07 21.56
C LEU A 186 11.03 -6.74 20.39
N LEU A 187 11.30 -8.03 20.52
CA LEU A 187 11.92 -8.86 19.48
C LEU A 187 10.84 -9.68 18.79
N GLY A 188 11.00 -9.89 17.49
CA GLY A 188 10.14 -10.79 16.72
C GLY A 188 8.82 -10.21 16.22
N LEU A 189 8.61 -8.88 16.29
CA LEU A 189 7.48 -8.24 15.59
C LEU A 189 7.63 -8.49 14.09
N LYS A 190 6.59 -9.08 13.49
CA LYS A 190 6.48 -9.24 12.05
C LYS A 190 5.89 -7.97 11.45
N SER A 191 5.96 -7.86 10.13
CA SER A 191 5.46 -6.69 9.41
C SER A 191 3.97 -6.40 9.68
N HIS A 192 3.13 -7.44 9.82
CA HIS A 192 1.70 -7.27 10.17
C HIS A 192 1.48 -6.68 11.57
N ASP A 193 2.32 -7.05 12.56
CA ASP A 193 2.27 -6.47 13.89
C ASP A 193 2.62 -4.98 13.84
N CYS A 194 3.67 -4.64 13.08
CA CYS A 194 4.10 -3.25 12.87
C CYS A 194 3.06 -2.41 12.13
N HIS A 195 2.42 -2.97 11.09
CA HIS A 195 1.31 -2.34 10.39
C HIS A 195 0.18 -2.01 11.38
N THR A 196 -0.22 -3.00 12.19
CA THR A 196 -1.23 -2.81 13.23
C THR A 196 -0.79 -1.77 14.27
N LEU A 197 0.46 -1.77 14.71
CA LEU A 197 0.97 -0.79 15.67
C LEU A 197 0.95 0.64 15.10
N MET A 198 1.42 0.83 13.86
CA MET A 198 1.49 2.13 13.19
C MET A 198 0.10 2.68 12.91
N GLN A 199 -0.81 1.84 12.45
CA GLN A 199 -2.14 2.24 12.04
C GLN A 199 -3.04 2.40 13.27
N GLN A 200 -3.02 1.46 14.22
CA GLN A 200 -3.98 1.37 15.31
C GLN A 200 -3.55 2.00 16.62
N LEU A 201 -2.33 1.70 17.04
CA LEU A 201 -1.90 1.97 18.40
C LEU A 201 -1.14 3.29 18.49
N LEU A 202 -0.38 3.64 17.44
CA LEU A 202 0.39 4.87 17.40
C LEU A 202 -0.48 6.12 17.49
N PRO A 203 -1.60 6.29 16.74
CA PRO A 203 -2.45 7.47 16.86
C PRO A 203 -3.04 7.64 18.27
N VAL A 204 -3.45 6.53 18.89
CA VAL A 204 -3.94 6.51 20.26
C VAL A 204 -2.84 6.89 21.25
N ALA A 205 -1.62 6.38 21.06
CA ALA A 205 -0.48 6.63 21.93
C ALA A 205 0.01 8.09 21.89
N ILE A 206 -0.04 8.75 20.72
CA ILE A 206 0.43 10.13 20.56
C ILE A 206 -0.68 11.18 20.68
N ARG A 207 -1.94 10.75 20.84
CA ARG A 207 -3.13 11.60 21.00
C ARG A 207 -2.99 12.69 22.07
N SER A 208 -2.33 12.37 23.18
CA SER A 208 -2.12 13.28 24.31
C SER A 208 -1.00 14.29 24.05
N VAL A 209 -0.12 14.01 23.10
CA VAL A 209 1.07 14.80 22.76
C VAL A 209 0.80 15.74 21.58
N LEU A 210 -0.12 15.40 20.68
CA LEU A 210 -0.45 16.20 19.50
C LEU A 210 -1.45 17.34 19.79
N GLU A 211 -1.24 18.48 19.12
CA GLU A 211 -2.09 19.67 19.22
C GLU A 211 -3.53 19.41 18.75
N LYS A 212 -4.50 20.16 19.30
CA LYS A 212 -5.96 20.00 19.06
C LYS A 212 -6.38 19.87 17.58
N PRO A 213 -5.75 20.51 16.58
CA PRO A 213 -6.11 20.32 15.16
C PRO A 213 -5.79 18.93 14.61
N ALA A 214 -4.73 18.27 15.11
CA ALA A 214 -4.41 16.88 14.73
C ALA A 214 -5.39 15.88 15.37
N ARG A 215 -6.17 16.31 16.37
CA ARG A 215 -7.24 15.52 16.99
C ARG A 215 -8.52 15.41 16.15
N TRP A 216 -8.52 15.90 14.91
CA TRP A 216 -9.63 15.74 13.97
C TRP A 216 -9.42 14.59 12.97
N MET A 217 -8.27 13.89 13.02
CA MET A 217 -7.98 12.66 12.27
C MET A 217 -8.77 11.41 12.76
N TYR A 218 -9.92 11.64 13.41
CA TYR A 218 -10.71 10.64 14.14
C TYR A 218 -11.76 9.84 13.36
N PRO A 219 -11.82 9.84 12.01
CA PRO A 219 -12.55 8.78 11.31
C PRO A 219 -11.98 7.41 11.64
N PHE A 220 -10.66 7.30 11.71
CA PHE A 220 -9.97 6.05 11.95
C PHE A 220 -10.13 5.55 13.41
N GLU A 221 -9.98 6.40 14.43
CA GLU A 221 -10.23 5.99 15.82
C GLU A 221 -11.70 5.58 16.06
N ARG A 222 -12.67 6.20 15.35
CA ARG A 222 -14.08 5.78 15.39
C ARG A 222 -14.28 4.43 14.70
N TYR A 223 -13.72 4.27 13.50
CA TYR A 223 -13.74 3.01 12.76
C TYR A 223 -13.11 1.89 13.58
N MET A 224 -12.04 2.18 14.31
CA MET A 224 -11.36 1.20 15.16
C MET A 224 -12.08 0.88 16.45
N LYS A 225 -12.85 1.81 17.00
CA LYS A 225 -13.79 1.50 18.06
C LYS A 225 -14.89 0.55 17.57
N VAL A 226 -15.34 0.71 16.32
CA VAL A 226 -16.31 -0.16 15.66
C VAL A 226 -15.71 -1.54 15.40
N LEU A 227 -14.55 -1.64 14.76
CA LEU A 227 -13.84 -2.91 14.52
C LEU A 227 -13.45 -3.62 15.82
N LYS A 228 -13.10 -2.87 16.88
CA LYS A 228 -12.87 -3.44 18.21
C LYS A 228 -14.14 -4.04 18.82
N GLY A 229 -15.32 -3.55 18.44
CA GLY A 229 -16.60 -4.19 18.72
C GLY A 229 -16.82 -5.50 17.94
N TYR A 230 -16.15 -5.66 16.79
CA TYR A 230 -16.23 -6.87 15.97
C TYR A 230 -15.32 -7.98 16.48
N VAL A 231 -14.19 -7.62 17.10
CA VAL A 231 -13.22 -8.57 17.68
C VAL A 231 -13.83 -9.29 18.89
N GLN A 232 -14.51 -10.39 18.63
CA GLN A 232 -15.05 -11.27 19.68
C GLN A 232 -14.01 -12.28 20.19
N ASN A 233 -12.98 -12.59 19.39
CA ASN A 233 -11.87 -13.44 19.78
C ASN A 233 -10.53 -12.71 19.62
N ARG A 234 -9.92 -12.34 20.76
CA ARG A 234 -8.63 -11.62 20.82
C ARG A 234 -7.42 -12.44 20.33
N THR A 235 -7.57 -13.75 20.17
CA THR A 235 -6.51 -14.62 19.63
C THR A 235 -6.54 -14.72 18.10
N ARG A 236 -7.61 -14.23 17.45
CA ARG A 236 -7.79 -14.15 15.99
C ARG A 236 -8.58 -12.90 15.58
N PRO A 237 -8.08 -11.71 15.93
CA PRO A 237 -8.83 -10.47 15.76
C PRO A 237 -9.17 -10.15 14.29
N GLU A 238 -8.30 -10.52 13.35
CA GLU A 238 -8.48 -10.28 11.92
C GLU A 238 -9.68 -11.07 11.36
N GLY A 239 -9.85 -12.33 11.79
CA GLY A 239 -10.96 -13.17 11.37
C GLY A 239 -12.31 -12.67 11.89
N CYS A 240 -12.36 -12.22 13.15
CA CYS A 240 -13.57 -11.63 13.73
C CYS A 240 -13.98 -10.32 13.06
N ILE A 241 -13.00 -9.52 12.64
CA ILE A 241 -13.26 -8.29 11.87
C ILE A 241 -13.83 -8.64 10.50
N ALA A 242 -13.19 -9.55 9.75
CA ALA A 242 -13.61 -9.93 8.40
C ALA A 242 -15.02 -10.55 8.39
N GLU A 243 -15.30 -11.46 9.33
CA GLU A 243 -16.61 -12.11 9.46
C GLU A 243 -17.74 -11.11 9.70
N ARG A 244 -17.52 -10.15 10.59
CA ARG A 244 -18.55 -9.15 10.93
C ARG A 244 -18.76 -8.15 9.82
N TYR A 245 -17.68 -7.79 9.13
CA TYR A 245 -17.71 -6.90 7.99
C TYR A 245 -18.50 -7.52 6.83
N ILE A 246 -18.29 -8.80 6.52
CA ILE A 246 -19.07 -9.54 5.51
C ILE A 246 -20.55 -9.62 5.91
N ALA A 247 -20.85 -9.85 7.19
CA ALA A 247 -22.22 -9.89 7.67
C ALA A 247 -22.93 -8.52 7.56
N GLU A 248 -22.22 -7.43 7.84
CA GLU A 248 -22.74 -6.08 7.65
C GLU A 248 -22.95 -5.75 6.18
N GLU A 249 -21.99 -6.05 5.30
CA GLU A 249 -22.17 -5.84 3.85
C GLU A 249 -23.32 -6.68 3.29
N ALA A 250 -23.50 -7.92 3.76
CA ALA A 250 -24.63 -8.75 3.34
C ALA A 250 -25.98 -8.19 3.83
N VAL A 251 -26.05 -7.67 5.07
CA VAL A 251 -27.24 -7.01 5.61
C VAL A 251 -27.51 -5.69 4.87
N GLU A 252 -26.49 -4.91 4.57
CA GLU A 252 -26.61 -3.65 3.83
C GLU A 252 -27.04 -3.91 2.37
N PHE A 253 -26.49 -4.94 1.73
CA PHE A 253 -26.94 -5.43 0.43
C PHE A 253 -28.41 -5.90 0.46
N CYS A 254 -28.81 -6.64 1.49
CA CYS A 254 -30.18 -7.12 1.65
C CYS A 254 -31.17 -5.98 1.96
N THR A 255 -30.78 -4.99 2.76
CA THR A 255 -31.64 -3.82 3.07
C THR A 255 -31.83 -2.89 1.88
N GLN A 256 -30.86 -2.82 0.96
CA GLN A 256 -31.02 -2.12 -0.32
C GLN A 256 -32.01 -2.80 -1.27
N HIS A 257 -32.24 -4.12 -1.11
CA HIS A 257 -33.15 -4.91 -1.94
C HIS A 257 -34.47 -5.30 -1.25
N LEU A 258 -34.64 -4.94 0.03
CA LEU A 258 -35.81 -5.23 0.83
C LEU A 258 -36.40 -3.90 1.34
N SER A 259 -37.24 -3.26 0.51
CA SER A 259 -37.83 -1.94 0.81
C SER A 259 -38.79 -1.92 2.01
N ASP A 260 -39.20 -3.07 2.54
CA ASP A 260 -40.35 -3.17 3.47
C ASP A 260 -40.15 -4.10 4.68
N VAL A 261 -38.95 -4.19 5.27
CA VAL A 261 -38.73 -5.07 6.45
C VAL A 261 -38.05 -4.36 7.62
N SER A 262 -38.66 -4.44 8.81
CA SER A 262 -38.11 -3.93 10.08
C SER A 262 -37.12 -4.92 10.71
N THR A 263 -35.91 -4.46 11.07
CA THR A 263 -34.85 -5.29 11.68
C THR A 263 -35.05 -5.53 13.19
N VAL A 264 -34.94 -6.79 13.62
CA VAL A 264 -35.06 -7.24 15.03
C VAL A 264 -33.83 -8.08 15.42
N GLY A 265 -33.20 -7.75 16.56
CA GLY A 265 -32.65 -8.78 17.46
C GLY A 265 -31.18 -9.18 17.42
N VAL A 266 -30.20 -8.25 17.38
CA VAL A 266 -28.83 -8.60 17.80
C VAL A 266 -28.72 -8.49 19.33
N PRO A 267 -28.62 -9.61 20.08
CA PRO A 267 -27.42 -9.76 20.92
C PRO A 267 -26.92 -11.21 21.22
N SER A 268 -25.62 -11.24 21.55
CA SER A 268 -24.83 -12.17 22.39
C SER A 268 -24.57 -13.63 21.96
N SER A 269 -23.47 -13.80 21.21
CA SER A 269 -22.29 -14.64 21.51
C SER A 269 -22.50 -15.98 22.26
N GLN A 270 -22.22 -17.11 21.59
CA GLN A 270 -21.34 -18.16 22.14
C GLN A 270 -20.84 -19.20 21.11
N LYS A 271 -19.49 -19.27 21.02
CA LYS A 271 -18.56 -20.40 20.75
C LYS A 271 -18.46 -21.05 19.36
N MET A 272 -17.42 -20.62 18.64
CA MET A 272 -16.70 -21.41 17.63
C MET A 272 -15.73 -22.44 18.25
N GLY A 273 -15.63 -23.61 17.60
CA GLY A 273 -14.46 -24.51 17.64
C GLY A 273 -13.41 -24.16 16.56
N VAL A 274 -12.16 -24.58 16.78
CA VAL A 274 -10.88 -24.01 16.29
C VAL A 274 -10.20 -24.85 15.18
N SER A 275 -9.42 -24.24 14.26
CA SER A 275 -8.02 -24.60 13.87
C SER A 275 -7.46 -23.77 12.66
N LYS A 276 -6.23 -24.03 12.20
CA LYS A 276 -5.05 -23.11 12.04
C LYS A 276 -4.36 -23.25 10.63
N PRO A 277 -3.47 -22.33 10.15
CA PRO A 277 -2.95 -22.29 8.76
C PRO A 277 -1.50 -22.82 8.56
N LEU A 278 -1.11 -23.09 7.30
CA LEU A 278 0.13 -23.78 6.85
C LEU A 278 1.05 -22.93 5.93
N SER A 279 2.30 -22.71 6.41
CA SER A 279 3.64 -22.55 5.75
C SER A 279 3.92 -21.74 4.46
N GLY A 280 5.19 -21.31 4.33
CA GLY A 280 5.74 -20.31 3.40
C GLY A 280 6.26 -20.76 2.01
N CYS A 281 6.65 -19.75 1.23
CA CYS A 281 6.73 -19.70 -0.24
C CYS A 281 7.86 -20.52 -0.89
N THR A 282 7.51 -21.20 -1.99
CA THR A 282 8.39 -21.95 -2.90
C THR A 282 8.24 -21.39 -4.32
N VAL A 283 9.33 -21.21 -5.06
CA VAL A 283 9.28 -20.77 -6.47
C VAL A 283 9.42 -22.00 -7.37
N SER A 284 8.41 -22.26 -8.20
CA SER A 284 8.35 -23.37 -9.16
C SER A 284 8.32 -22.85 -10.59
N VAL A 285 8.97 -23.58 -11.51
CA VAL A 285 8.76 -23.39 -12.95
C VAL A 285 7.37 -23.93 -13.29
N VAL A 286 6.52 -23.06 -13.85
CA VAL A 286 5.11 -23.35 -14.11
C VAL A 286 4.95 -23.83 -15.55
N ASP A 287 4.25 -24.95 -15.72
CA ASP A 287 3.93 -25.51 -17.04
C ASP A 287 2.96 -24.61 -17.83
N GLN A 288 2.99 -24.70 -19.15
CA GLN A 288 2.20 -23.83 -20.04
C GLN A 288 0.69 -23.96 -19.79
N ASP A 289 0.21 -25.16 -19.45
CA ASP A 289 -1.20 -25.37 -19.11
C ASP A 289 -1.60 -24.66 -17.83
N LEU A 290 -0.72 -24.68 -16.82
CA LEU A 290 -0.95 -23.99 -15.55
C LEU A 290 -0.84 -22.46 -15.72
N LEU A 291 0.03 -21.98 -16.61
CA LEU A 291 0.09 -20.57 -17.01
C LEU A 291 -1.18 -20.13 -17.74
N ASN A 292 -1.71 -20.96 -18.64
CA ASN A 292 -2.97 -20.68 -19.35
C ASN A 292 -4.17 -20.65 -18.38
N GLN A 293 -4.20 -21.55 -17.39
CA GLN A 293 -5.23 -21.52 -16.33
C GLN A 293 -5.13 -20.25 -15.48
N ALA A 294 -3.92 -19.83 -15.12
CA ALA A 294 -3.71 -18.58 -14.37
C ALA A 294 -4.14 -17.35 -15.18
N HIS A 295 -3.81 -17.30 -16.48
CA HIS A 295 -4.26 -16.24 -17.38
C HIS A 295 -5.78 -16.20 -17.49
N LEU A 296 -6.43 -17.35 -17.68
CA LEU A 296 -7.89 -17.43 -17.74
C LEU A 296 -8.53 -16.90 -16.45
N TYR A 297 -8.00 -17.30 -15.29
CA TYR A 297 -8.49 -16.84 -14.00
C TYR A 297 -8.40 -15.32 -13.84
N VAL A 298 -7.29 -14.70 -14.25
CA VAL A 298 -7.15 -13.23 -14.22
C VAL A 298 -8.19 -12.57 -15.13
N LEU A 299 -8.39 -13.09 -16.35
CA LEU A 299 -9.34 -12.54 -17.32
C LEU A 299 -10.80 -12.66 -16.85
N GLU A 300 -11.18 -13.78 -16.22
CA GLU A 300 -12.53 -13.97 -15.66
C GLU A 300 -12.87 -13.02 -14.51
N ASN A 301 -11.85 -12.48 -13.84
CA ASN A 301 -12.01 -11.55 -12.71
C ASN A 301 -11.71 -10.08 -13.09
N THR A 302 -11.59 -9.78 -14.39
CA THR A 302 -11.33 -8.42 -14.90
C THR A 302 -12.64 -7.84 -15.46
N GLU A 303 -13.10 -6.71 -14.90
CA GLU A 303 -14.40 -6.11 -15.25
C GLU A 303 -14.50 -5.74 -16.74
N GLU A 304 -13.41 -5.24 -17.34
CA GLU A 304 -13.39 -4.87 -18.76
C GLU A 304 -13.55 -6.06 -19.72
N VAL A 305 -13.29 -7.29 -19.24
CA VAL A 305 -13.32 -8.52 -20.04
C VAL A 305 -14.68 -9.24 -19.96
N LEU A 306 -15.52 -8.92 -18.97
CA LEU A 306 -16.84 -9.53 -18.78
C LEU A 306 -17.73 -9.50 -20.04
N PRO A 307 -17.83 -8.37 -20.80
CA PRO A 307 -18.62 -8.35 -22.03
C PRO A 307 -18.13 -9.35 -23.07
N TYR A 308 -16.81 -9.55 -23.17
CA TYR A 308 -16.20 -10.49 -24.11
C TYR A 308 -16.42 -11.95 -23.69
N ILE A 309 -16.50 -12.24 -22.39
CA ILE A 309 -16.83 -13.58 -21.88
C ILE A 309 -18.26 -13.95 -22.30
N GLU A 310 -19.21 -13.04 -22.12
CA GLU A 310 -20.60 -13.25 -22.53
C GLU A 310 -20.71 -13.46 -24.04
N GLN A 311 -20.05 -12.63 -24.83
CA GLN A 311 -19.99 -12.77 -26.29
C GLN A 311 -19.40 -14.10 -26.72
N HIS A 312 -18.30 -14.55 -26.10
CA HIS A 312 -17.69 -15.83 -26.41
C HIS A 312 -18.61 -17.00 -26.06
N MET A 313 -19.32 -16.92 -24.92
CA MET A 313 -20.29 -17.94 -24.53
C MET A 313 -21.48 -18.03 -25.51
N ILE A 314 -21.93 -16.90 -26.05
CA ILE A 314 -22.94 -16.86 -27.12
C ILE A 314 -22.37 -17.46 -28.41
N HIS A 315 -21.13 -17.12 -28.77
CA HIS A 315 -20.43 -17.65 -29.94
C HIS A 315 -20.34 -19.19 -29.89
N ILE A 316 -19.91 -19.76 -28.76
CA ILE A 316 -19.83 -21.22 -28.57
C ILE A 316 -21.21 -21.87 -28.68
N LYS A 317 -22.23 -21.31 -28.01
CA LYS A 317 -23.61 -21.85 -28.05
C LYS A 317 -24.19 -21.84 -29.49
N THR A 318 -23.78 -20.87 -30.30
CA THR A 318 -24.23 -20.71 -31.68
C THR A 318 -23.47 -21.63 -32.62
N ALA A 319 -22.14 -21.74 -32.45
CA ALA A 319 -21.28 -22.63 -33.24
C ALA A 319 -21.54 -24.12 -32.97
N TYR A 320 -21.96 -24.45 -31.74
CA TYR A 320 -22.17 -25.84 -31.29
C TYR A 320 -23.58 -26.07 -30.71
N PRO A 321 -24.63 -25.99 -31.55
CA PRO A 321 -26.02 -26.05 -31.09
C PRO A 321 -26.37 -27.38 -30.39
N LYS A 322 -25.71 -28.48 -30.78
CA LYS A 322 -25.87 -29.81 -30.15
C LYS A 322 -25.46 -29.85 -28.66
N PHE A 323 -24.54 -28.97 -28.25
CA PHE A 323 -24.01 -28.92 -26.89
C PHE A 323 -24.56 -27.75 -26.07
N ARG A 324 -25.53 -26.99 -26.62
CA ARG A 324 -26.09 -25.78 -26.01
C ARG A 324 -26.65 -25.97 -24.59
N LYS A 325 -27.13 -27.18 -24.26
CA LYS A 325 -27.66 -27.53 -22.93
C LYS A 325 -26.63 -28.19 -22.00
N ARG A 326 -25.41 -28.48 -22.48
CA ARG A 326 -24.36 -29.15 -21.69
C ARG A 326 -23.44 -28.12 -21.07
N THR A 327 -23.81 -27.63 -19.89
CA THR A 327 -23.09 -26.56 -19.17
C THR A 327 -21.60 -26.87 -18.98
N LYS A 328 -21.26 -28.09 -18.57
CA LYS A 328 -19.86 -28.51 -18.38
C LYS A 328 -19.05 -28.43 -19.67
N TRP A 329 -19.61 -28.95 -20.77
CA TRP A 329 -18.94 -28.92 -22.07
C TRP A 329 -18.75 -27.49 -22.58
N LEU A 330 -19.74 -26.62 -22.38
CA LEU A 330 -19.63 -25.20 -22.75
C LEU A 330 -18.52 -24.50 -21.97
N GLN A 331 -18.40 -24.77 -20.67
CA GLN A 331 -17.35 -24.20 -19.84
C GLN A 331 -15.97 -24.75 -20.25
N ASP A 332 -15.82 -26.06 -20.44
CA ASP A 332 -14.56 -26.66 -20.87
C ASP A 332 -14.11 -26.11 -22.24
N LYS A 333 -15.07 -25.91 -23.14
CA LYS A 333 -14.80 -25.30 -24.45
C LYS A 333 -14.43 -23.83 -24.33
N HIS A 334 -15.13 -23.07 -23.48
CA HIS A 334 -14.78 -21.69 -23.18
C HIS A 334 -13.35 -21.57 -22.64
N ASN A 335 -13.03 -22.33 -21.60
CA ASN A 335 -11.74 -22.29 -20.92
C ASN A 335 -10.57 -22.61 -21.86
N SER A 336 -10.78 -23.50 -22.84
CA SER A 336 -9.73 -23.89 -23.79
C SER A 336 -9.58 -22.95 -24.98
N THR A 337 -10.63 -22.21 -25.39
CA THR A 337 -10.58 -21.38 -26.61
C THR A 337 -10.67 -19.88 -26.36
N PHE A 338 -11.03 -19.44 -25.16
CA PHE A 338 -11.33 -18.02 -24.90
C PHE A 338 -10.13 -17.10 -25.10
N ILE A 339 -8.94 -17.48 -24.61
CA ILE A 339 -7.73 -16.65 -24.72
C ILE A 339 -7.40 -16.35 -26.19
N GLN A 340 -7.49 -17.36 -27.04
CA GLN A 340 -7.19 -17.21 -28.47
C GLN A 340 -8.31 -16.45 -29.20
N TRP A 341 -9.57 -16.73 -28.86
CA TRP A 341 -10.72 -16.02 -29.41
C TRP A 341 -10.68 -14.52 -29.06
N LEU A 342 -10.40 -14.18 -27.81
CA LEU A 342 -10.31 -12.81 -27.31
C LEU A 342 -9.22 -12.03 -28.06
N ARG A 343 -8.05 -12.64 -28.27
CA ARG A 343 -6.97 -12.04 -29.07
C ARG A 343 -7.42 -11.68 -30.48
N PHE A 344 -8.12 -12.59 -31.17
CA PHE A 344 -8.63 -12.31 -32.51
C PHE A 344 -9.72 -11.24 -32.51
N LYS A 345 -10.63 -11.26 -31.52
CA LYS A 345 -11.73 -10.30 -31.44
C LYS A 345 -11.22 -8.88 -31.22
N VAL A 346 -10.31 -8.68 -30.27
CA VAL A 346 -9.69 -7.38 -30.00
C VAL A 346 -8.89 -6.88 -31.21
N GLN A 347 -8.14 -7.77 -31.87
CA GLN A 347 -7.41 -7.41 -33.08
C GLN A 347 -8.34 -6.91 -34.19
N SER A 348 -9.48 -7.58 -34.42
CA SER A 348 -10.46 -7.15 -35.43
C SER A 348 -11.12 -5.81 -35.12
N GLU A 349 -11.43 -5.54 -33.85
CA GLU A 349 -12.04 -4.27 -33.43
C GLU A 349 -11.07 -3.09 -33.63
N LEU A 350 -9.78 -3.30 -33.34
CA LEU A 350 -8.74 -2.30 -33.60
C LEU A 350 -8.53 -2.03 -35.10
N GLU A 351 -8.71 -3.02 -35.96
CA GLU A 351 -8.62 -2.86 -37.42
C GLU A 351 -9.83 -2.12 -38.00
N GLU A 352 -11.03 -2.39 -37.48
CA GLU A 352 -12.27 -1.68 -37.85
C GLU A 352 -12.23 -0.20 -37.45
N ASP A 353 -11.75 0.11 -36.25
CA ASP A 353 -11.56 1.49 -35.79
C ASP A 353 -10.57 2.25 -36.68
N ASN A 354 -9.43 1.63 -37.03
CA ASN A 354 -8.44 2.25 -37.91
C ASN A 354 -8.98 2.55 -39.32
N MET A 355 -9.87 1.73 -39.86
CA MET A 355 -10.54 2.02 -41.14
C MET A 355 -11.64 3.08 -41.03
N ALA A 356 -12.25 3.25 -39.85
CA ALA A 356 -13.20 4.34 -39.61
C ALA A 356 -12.52 5.72 -39.58
N TYR A 357 -11.30 5.79 -39.03
CA TYR A 357 -10.50 7.04 -39.02
C TYR A 357 -9.91 7.43 -40.38
N GLN A 358 -9.84 6.51 -41.36
CA GLN A 358 -9.39 6.83 -42.73
C GLN A 358 -10.53 7.30 -43.66
N LYS A 359 -11.78 7.31 -43.19
CA LYS A 359 -12.96 7.78 -43.94
C LYS A 359 -13.47 9.17 -43.51
N ILE A 360 -12.76 9.83 -42.59
CA ILE A 360 -12.92 11.24 -42.25
C ILE A 360 -11.74 11.98 -42.87
#